data_AF-A0A2G9SN76-F1
#
_entry.id   AF-A0A2G9SN76-F1
#
_cell.length_a   1.000
_cell.length_b   1.000
_cell.length_c   1.000
_cell.angle_alpha   90.00
_cell.angle_beta   90.00
_cell.angle_gamma   90.00
#
_symmetry.space_group_name_H-M   'P 1'
#
loop_
_entity.id
_entity.type
_entity.pdbx_description
1 polymer ?
#
loop_
_entity_poly.entity_id
_entity_poly.type
_entity_poly.pdbx_seq_one_letter_code
_entity_poly.pdbx_strand_id
1 'polypeptide(L)'
;MKQRVRIVLCTLYLIGLGLHIEEAAGQFADSVVSVRFGPNFNVGFGPDNPYFPQCVLGRPDSAARPCAPTADPRELLSLGDGGEITLYFRRAIVNREGPDFTVFENPFYVACDTSRVFAETGIVSVSRDGINFVEFPFSVVDTLPINSPRRYRGLAGVTPTNGTANPLRAGPPLVAGQLSLFSGGDSFDLSVVGLDSVHFVRITDAGSRVNDGGALAQSFDLDAVVAIHQAGASAVAERSTRIAIFELFQNYPNPFNPTTVIAYQLPQTSEVKLKVFDGLGKEIATLVNGRQAAGRYHVPFTAVGLASGVYFYRLQAGSFVETKKMMLVK
;
A
#
# COMPACT_ATOMS: atom_id res chain seq x y z
N MET A 1 40.92 11.62 -54.44
CA MET A 1 41.84 12.19 -53.42
C MET A 1 41.16 13.39 -52.75
N LYS A 2 40.88 13.24 -51.44
CA LYS A 2 40.59 14.24 -50.38
C LYS A 2 39.91 15.57 -50.79
N GLN A 3 38.61 15.68 -50.47
CA GLN A 3 37.92 16.97 -50.34
C GLN A 3 37.92 17.40 -48.86
N ARG A 4 38.40 18.62 -48.63
CA ARG A 4 38.45 19.30 -47.32
C ARG A 4 37.04 19.73 -46.90
N VAL A 5 36.67 19.48 -45.65
CA VAL A 5 35.50 20.11 -45.02
C VAL A 5 35.96 20.94 -43.83
N ARG A 6 35.57 22.22 -43.84
CA ARG A 6 35.80 23.24 -42.83
C ARG A 6 35.12 22.86 -41.51
N ILE A 7 35.85 22.98 -40.41
CA ILE A 7 35.29 22.98 -39.06
C ILE A 7 34.67 24.35 -38.84
N VAL A 8 33.34 24.40 -38.69
CA VAL A 8 32.63 25.56 -38.15
C VAL A 8 32.25 25.18 -36.71
N LEU A 9 32.84 25.91 -35.77
CA LEU A 9 32.48 25.90 -34.36
C LEU A 9 31.01 26.36 -34.24
N CYS A 10 30.13 25.50 -33.76
CA CYS A 10 28.77 25.88 -33.38
C CYS A 10 28.62 25.62 -31.88
N THR A 11 28.52 26.71 -31.13
CA THR A 11 28.33 26.78 -29.69
C THR A 11 26.97 26.16 -29.34
N LEU A 12 26.95 24.95 -28.77
CA LEU A 12 25.73 24.36 -28.25
C LEU A 12 25.42 24.93 -26.86
N TYR A 13 24.32 25.67 -26.81
CA TYR A 13 23.62 26.09 -25.61
C TYR A 13 23.27 24.86 -24.76
N LEU A 14 23.82 24.77 -23.54
CA LEU A 14 23.34 23.82 -22.53
C LEU A 14 21.99 24.32 -22.01
N ILE A 15 20.91 23.88 -22.64
CA ILE A 15 19.58 23.92 -22.04
C ILE A 15 19.52 22.72 -21.10
N GLY A 16 19.36 23.01 -19.80
CA GLY A 16 19.27 21.99 -18.77
C GLY A 16 18.14 21.00 -19.06
N LEU A 17 18.51 19.78 -19.45
CA LEU A 17 17.63 18.65 -19.27
C LEU A 17 17.55 18.41 -17.76
N GLY A 18 16.45 18.82 -17.16
CA GLY A 18 15.97 18.16 -15.97
C GLY A 18 15.86 16.67 -16.29
N LEU A 19 16.65 15.85 -15.62
CA LEU A 19 16.38 14.42 -15.53
C LEU A 19 15.02 14.29 -14.83
N HIS A 20 13.94 14.32 -15.60
CA HIS A 20 12.72 13.64 -15.19
C HIS A 20 13.07 12.16 -15.20
N ILE A 21 13.41 11.65 -14.01
CA ILE A 21 13.39 10.22 -13.75
C ILE A 21 11.93 9.83 -13.96
N GLU A 22 11.66 9.20 -15.10
CA GLU A 22 10.43 8.46 -15.34
C GLU A 22 10.38 7.37 -14.27
N GLU A 23 9.70 7.65 -13.17
CA GLU A 23 9.63 6.73 -12.04
C GLU A 23 8.81 5.51 -12.42
N ALA A 24 9.31 4.35 -12.04
CA ALA A 24 8.66 3.08 -12.32
C ALA A 24 7.36 2.98 -11.50
N ALA A 25 6.25 3.43 -12.07
CA ALA A 25 4.89 3.27 -11.54
C ALA A 25 4.55 1.82 -11.10
N GLY A 26 5.35 0.82 -11.53
CA GLY A 26 5.21 -0.57 -11.12
C GLY A 26 5.85 -0.95 -9.78
N GLN A 27 6.57 -0.06 -9.09
CA GLN A 27 7.24 -0.38 -7.81
C GLN A 27 6.40 -0.15 -6.57
N PHE A 28 5.30 0.58 -6.66
CA PHE A 28 4.35 0.76 -5.56
C PHE A 28 3.30 -0.35 -5.54
N ALA A 29 2.51 -0.41 -4.48
CA ALA A 29 1.40 -1.33 -4.38
C ALA A 29 0.41 -1.12 -5.53
N ASP A 30 -0.04 -2.20 -6.15
CA ASP A 30 -1.00 -2.16 -7.27
C ASP A 30 -2.45 -2.04 -6.80
N SER A 31 -2.77 -2.56 -5.61
CA SER A 31 -4.13 -2.52 -5.06
C SER A 31 -4.17 -2.80 -3.56
N VAL A 32 -5.16 -2.24 -2.87
CA VAL A 32 -5.53 -2.67 -1.52
C VAL A 32 -6.41 -3.92 -1.62
N VAL A 33 -6.03 -4.99 -0.91
CA VAL A 33 -6.74 -6.27 -0.87
C VAL A 33 -7.78 -6.28 0.24
N SER A 34 -7.41 -5.77 1.41
CA SER A 34 -8.28 -5.66 2.58
C SER A 34 -7.78 -4.56 3.50
N VAL A 35 -8.70 -3.91 4.20
CA VAL A 35 -8.36 -3.07 5.36
C VAL A 35 -9.40 -3.30 6.46
N ARG A 36 -8.98 -3.22 7.71
CA ARG A 36 -9.82 -3.25 8.90
C ARG A 36 -9.37 -2.10 9.77
N PHE A 37 -10.21 -1.09 9.96
CA PHE A 37 -9.86 0.01 10.86
C PHE A 37 -10.00 -0.42 12.31
N GLY A 38 -9.03 -0.01 13.13
CA GLY A 38 -9.11 -0.05 14.59
C GLY A 38 -9.85 1.18 15.14
N PRO A 39 -10.10 1.26 16.45
CA PRO A 39 -10.53 2.51 17.08
C PRO A 39 -9.43 3.59 16.98
N ASN A 40 -9.77 4.84 17.27
CA ASN A 40 -8.81 5.95 17.42
C ASN A 40 -8.03 6.37 16.15
N PHE A 41 -8.69 6.43 15.00
CA PHE A 41 -8.13 6.91 13.72
C PHE A 41 -8.16 8.45 13.58
N ASN A 42 -7.97 9.20 14.68
CA ASN A 42 -8.42 10.61 14.78
C ASN A 42 -7.47 11.64 14.15
N VAL A 43 -6.26 11.24 13.77
CA VAL A 43 -5.34 12.02 12.94
C VAL A 43 -4.94 11.13 11.79
N GLY A 44 -5.02 11.65 10.57
CA GLY A 44 -4.98 10.85 9.36
C GLY A 44 -6.38 10.36 8.96
N PHE A 45 -6.64 10.36 7.67
CA PHE A 45 -7.99 10.16 7.15
C PHE A 45 -8.27 8.65 7.15
N GLY A 46 -9.09 8.19 8.11
CA GLY A 46 -9.45 6.78 8.27
C GLY A 46 -10.52 6.30 7.27
N PRO A 47 -11.60 5.61 7.70
CA PRO A 47 -12.59 5.03 6.80
C PRO A 47 -13.31 6.05 5.89
N ASP A 48 -13.36 7.31 6.31
CA ASP A 48 -14.03 8.38 5.58
C ASP A 48 -13.10 9.13 4.61
N ASN A 49 -11.87 8.65 4.37
CA ASN A 49 -10.96 9.27 3.41
C ASN A 49 -11.53 9.18 1.97
N PRO A 50 -11.87 10.31 1.32
CA PRO A 50 -12.45 10.30 -0.02
C PRO A 50 -11.45 9.88 -1.12
N TYR A 51 -10.15 9.82 -0.81
CA TYR A 51 -9.08 9.41 -1.74
C TYR A 51 -8.61 7.98 -1.52
N PHE A 52 -9.18 7.25 -0.56
CA PHE A 52 -8.88 5.84 -0.37
C PHE A 52 -9.55 4.99 -1.47
N PRO A 53 -8.87 4.01 -2.09
CA PRO A 53 -7.54 3.50 -1.75
C PRO A 53 -6.35 4.19 -2.44
N GLN A 54 -6.58 5.16 -3.32
CA GLN A 54 -5.52 5.74 -4.15
C GLN A 54 -4.40 6.38 -3.32
N CYS A 55 -4.72 6.88 -2.12
CA CYS A 55 -3.76 7.52 -1.23
C CYS A 55 -2.62 6.64 -0.72
N VAL A 56 -2.71 5.30 -0.84
CA VAL A 56 -1.65 4.37 -0.39
C VAL A 56 -1.01 3.56 -1.52
N LEU A 57 -1.43 3.80 -2.76
CA LEU A 57 -0.95 3.09 -3.96
C LEU A 57 0.08 3.91 -4.74
N GLY A 58 0.40 5.10 -4.25
CA GLY A 58 1.29 6.06 -4.89
C GLY A 58 2.66 6.14 -4.22
N ARG A 59 3.38 7.20 -4.59
CA ARG A 59 4.61 7.59 -3.91
C ARG A 59 4.29 8.12 -2.52
N PRO A 60 5.26 8.08 -1.59
CA PRO A 60 5.15 8.89 -0.39
C PRO A 60 5.08 10.38 -0.74
N ASP A 61 4.45 11.19 0.11
CA ASP A 61 4.23 12.61 -0.16
C ASP A 61 5.56 13.34 -0.43
N SER A 62 5.67 13.90 -1.64
CA SER A 62 6.83 14.68 -2.08
C SER A 62 7.12 15.93 -1.23
N ALA A 63 6.12 16.42 -0.49
CA ALA A 63 6.23 17.55 0.43
C ALA A 63 6.71 17.12 1.83
N ALA A 64 6.66 15.84 2.19
CA ALA A 64 7.08 15.36 3.50
C ALA A 64 8.54 15.70 3.81
N ARG A 65 8.80 16.17 5.03
CA ARG A 65 10.16 16.49 5.51
C ARG A 65 10.40 15.86 6.88
N PRO A 66 11.66 15.56 7.25
CA PRO A 66 11.96 14.91 8.52
C PRO A 66 11.48 15.65 9.78
N CYS A 67 11.24 16.96 9.71
CA CYS A 67 10.70 17.75 10.82
C CYS A 67 9.31 18.33 10.58
N ALA A 68 8.72 18.07 9.41
CA ALA A 68 7.44 18.64 9.04
C ALA A 68 6.60 17.51 8.45
N PRO A 69 5.71 16.91 9.26
CA PRO A 69 4.83 15.87 8.76
C PRO A 69 3.90 16.44 7.68
N THR A 70 3.49 15.59 6.75
CA THR A 70 2.39 15.91 5.86
C THR A 70 1.03 15.74 6.56
N ALA A 71 -0.02 16.37 6.05
CA ALA A 71 -1.39 16.18 6.51
C ALA A 71 -2.37 16.13 5.33
N ASP A 72 -1.86 15.77 4.13
CA ASP A 72 -2.68 15.73 2.92
C ASP A 72 -3.54 14.45 2.88
N PRO A 73 -4.88 14.56 2.81
CA PRO A 73 -5.75 13.38 2.70
C PRO A 73 -5.50 12.51 1.48
N ARG A 74 -4.88 13.06 0.45
CA ARG A 74 -4.57 12.34 -0.78
C ARG A 74 -3.42 11.36 -0.63
N GLU A 75 -2.66 11.46 0.45
CA GLU A 75 -1.41 10.71 0.64
C GLU A 75 -1.35 10.03 2.01
N LEU A 76 -2.43 10.00 2.80
CA LEU A 76 -2.42 9.43 4.15
C LEU A 76 -3.65 8.59 4.45
N LEU A 77 -3.43 7.44 5.09
CA LEU A 77 -4.47 6.58 5.62
C LEU A 77 -4.19 6.20 7.08
N SER A 78 -5.03 6.71 7.98
CA SER A 78 -5.03 6.31 9.38
C SER A 78 -5.68 4.94 9.56
N LEU A 79 -4.98 4.00 10.18
CA LEU A 79 -5.51 2.65 10.43
C LEU A 79 -6.29 2.54 11.74
N GLY A 80 -5.95 3.35 12.75
CA GLY A 80 -6.44 3.20 14.13
C GLY A 80 -5.83 1.98 14.86
N ASP A 81 -5.90 1.96 16.19
CA ASP A 81 -5.23 0.98 17.06
C ASP A 81 -5.58 -0.48 16.69
N GLY A 82 -4.58 -1.27 16.29
CA GLY A 82 -4.77 -2.65 15.81
C GLY A 82 -5.50 -2.77 14.47
N GLY A 83 -5.75 -1.64 13.80
CA GLY A 83 -6.18 -1.56 12.43
C GLY A 83 -5.13 -2.16 11.50
N GLU A 84 -5.56 -2.70 10.37
CA GLU A 84 -4.71 -3.46 9.47
C GLU A 84 -5.07 -3.20 8.02
N ILE A 85 -4.08 -3.07 7.15
CA ILE A 85 -4.24 -3.02 5.70
C ILE A 85 -3.34 -4.05 5.03
N THR A 86 -3.86 -4.71 3.99
CA THR A 86 -3.09 -5.61 3.12
C THR A 86 -3.05 -5.03 1.71
N LEU A 87 -1.84 -4.83 1.22
CA LEU A 87 -1.52 -4.35 -0.12
C LEU A 87 -1.03 -5.50 -0.99
N TYR A 88 -1.32 -5.43 -2.29
CA TYR A 88 -0.86 -6.38 -3.29
C TYR A 88 0.08 -5.72 -4.31
N PHE A 89 1.14 -6.44 -4.65
CA PHE A 89 2.10 -6.11 -5.70
C PHE A 89 1.97 -7.13 -6.82
N ARG A 90 1.69 -6.66 -8.03
CA ARG A 90 1.57 -7.50 -9.23
C ARG A 90 2.90 -8.11 -9.63
N ARG A 91 3.97 -7.33 -9.54
CA ARG A 91 5.34 -7.83 -9.64
C ARG A 91 5.80 -8.20 -8.25
N ALA A 92 6.15 -9.47 -8.05
CA ALA A 92 6.60 -9.95 -6.75
C ALA A 92 7.77 -9.10 -6.25
N ILE A 93 7.72 -8.75 -4.97
CA ILE A 93 8.89 -8.27 -4.22
C ILE A 93 9.82 -9.48 -4.07
N VAL A 94 11.09 -9.34 -4.43
CA VAL A 94 12.04 -10.46 -4.46
C VAL A 94 13.21 -10.20 -3.52
N ASN A 95 13.60 -11.22 -2.77
CA ASN A 95 14.73 -11.18 -1.88
C ASN A 95 16.04 -10.98 -2.66
N ARG A 96 16.80 -9.95 -2.32
CA ARG A 96 18.18 -9.75 -2.79
C ARG A 96 19.05 -9.29 -1.62
N GLU A 97 20.27 -8.86 -1.93
CA GLU A 97 21.14 -8.27 -0.93
C GLU A 97 20.54 -6.96 -0.40
N GLY A 98 20.28 -6.91 0.90
CA GLY A 98 19.74 -5.74 1.60
C GLY A 98 18.21 -5.67 1.55
N PRO A 99 17.63 -4.53 1.98
CA PRO A 99 16.18 -4.38 2.05
C PRO A 99 15.50 -4.52 0.68
N ASP A 100 14.34 -5.16 0.67
CA ASP A 100 13.58 -5.45 -0.55
C ASP A 100 12.36 -4.55 -0.73
N PHE A 101 11.86 -3.97 0.37
CA PHE A 101 10.78 -2.99 0.34
C PHE A 101 10.88 -2.01 1.49
N THR A 102 10.22 -0.86 1.35
CA THR A 102 10.14 0.19 2.37
C THR A 102 8.69 0.55 2.61
N VAL A 103 8.33 0.69 3.89
CA VAL A 103 7.05 1.24 4.33
C VAL A 103 7.28 2.70 4.72
N PHE A 104 6.51 3.58 4.11
CA PHE A 104 6.45 4.98 4.43
C PHE A 104 5.22 5.25 5.28
N GLU A 105 5.51 5.77 6.44
CA GLU A 105 4.59 6.45 7.32
C GLU A 105 5.07 7.91 7.36
N ASN A 106 4.43 8.74 8.17
CA ASN A 106 4.74 10.14 8.33
C ASN A 106 5.29 10.50 9.73
N PRO A 107 6.29 9.77 10.28
CA PRO A 107 6.83 10.12 11.58
C PRO A 107 7.72 11.35 11.41
N PHE A 108 7.95 12.11 12.48
CA PHE A 108 8.75 13.33 12.41
C PHE A 108 9.62 13.54 13.64
N TYR A 109 10.76 14.20 13.43
CA TYR A 109 11.66 14.60 14.51
C TYR A 109 11.06 15.75 15.32
N VAL A 110 10.89 15.52 16.61
CA VAL A 110 10.32 16.50 17.54
C VAL A 110 11.28 17.67 17.68
N ALA A 111 10.80 18.88 17.34
CA ALA A 111 11.62 20.10 17.32
C ALA A 111 12.91 19.96 16.49
N CYS A 112 12.88 19.13 15.42
CA CYS A 112 14.05 18.80 14.60
C CYS A 112 15.21 18.11 15.34
N ASP A 113 14.99 17.52 16.51
CA ASP A 113 16.01 16.74 17.21
C ASP A 113 15.99 15.29 16.72
N THR A 114 17.04 14.87 15.99
CA THR A 114 17.15 13.49 15.46
C THR A 114 17.19 12.41 16.54
N SER A 115 17.43 12.76 17.80
CA SER A 115 17.37 11.82 18.92
C SER A 115 15.94 11.60 19.43
N ARG A 116 14.98 12.38 18.94
CA ARG A 116 13.58 12.38 19.37
C ARG A 116 12.63 12.33 18.18
N VAL A 117 11.95 11.21 18.02
CA VAL A 117 10.91 11.01 17.01
C VAL A 117 9.54 10.98 17.64
N PHE A 118 8.56 11.56 16.95
CA PHE A 118 7.16 11.23 17.13
C PHE A 118 6.88 10.06 16.20
N ALA A 119 6.85 8.86 16.76
CA ALA A 119 6.70 7.60 16.02
C ALA A 119 5.29 7.05 16.22
N GLU A 120 4.71 6.55 15.14
CA GLU A 120 3.42 5.87 15.13
C GLU A 120 3.66 4.53 14.47
N THR A 121 3.74 3.47 15.28
CA THR A 121 4.45 2.28 14.86
C THR A 121 3.56 1.26 14.16
N GLY A 122 4.10 0.63 13.13
CA GLY A 122 3.40 -0.37 12.32
C GLY A 122 4.12 -1.71 12.38
N ILE A 123 3.38 -2.77 12.67
CA ILE A 123 3.85 -4.15 12.56
C ILE A 123 3.69 -4.58 11.11
N VAL A 124 4.75 -5.12 10.53
CA VAL A 124 4.79 -5.53 9.12
C VAL A 124 4.80 -7.04 9.01
N SER A 125 3.94 -7.56 8.13
CA SER A 125 3.91 -8.97 7.76
C SER A 125 3.76 -9.12 6.25
N VAL A 126 4.22 -10.24 5.70
CA VAL A 126 4.24 -10.47 4.26
C VAL A 126 3.72 -11.86 3.90
N SER A 127 3.22 -11.99 2.67
CA SER A 127 2.68 -13.26 2.19
C SER A 127 2.93 -13.47 0.69
N ARG A 128 3.08 -14.75 0.32
CA ARG A 128 3.12 -15.20 -1.08
C ARG A 128 1.72 -15.32 -1.69
N ASP A 129 0.75 -15.73 -0.88
CA ASP A 129 -0.58 -16.17 -1.32
C ASP A 129 -1.73 -15.29 -0.81
N GLY A 130 -1.43 -14.34 0.09
CA GLY A 130 -2.43 -13.45 0.68
C GLY A 130 -3.26 -14.12 1.78
N ILE A 131 -2.89 -15.33 2.21
CA ILE A 131 -3.57 -16.12 3.24
C ILE A 131 -2.61 -16.36 4.41
N ASN A 132 -1.41 -16.88 4.11
CA ASN A 132 -0.41 -17.23 5.10
C ASN A 132 0.59 -16.07 5.23
N PHE A 133 0.43 -15.27 6.28
CA PHE A 133 1.30 -14.14 6.57
C PHE A 133 2.42 -14.54 7.54
N VAL A 134 3.62 -14.08 7.24
CA VAL A 134 4.79 -14.17 8.12
C VAL A 134 5.09 -12.76 8.63
N GLU A 135 5.04 -12.57 9.93
CA GLU A 135 5.35 -11.31 10.61
C GLU A 135 6.87 -11.10 10.71
N PHE A 136 7.33 -9.88 10.46
CA PHE A 136 8.72 -9.52 10.72
C PHE A 136 8.99 -9.45 12.23
N PRO A 137 10.13 -9.95 12.70
CA PRO A 137 10.48 -9.86 14.11
C PRO A 137 10.70 -8.40 14.51
N PHE A 138 10.12 -8.01 15.64
CA PHE A 138 10.31 -6.68 16.22
C PHE A 138 10.56 -6.75 17.73
N SER A 139 11.10 -5.67 18.29
CA SER A 139 11.34 -5.54 19.73
C SER A 139 11.21 -4.09 20.21
N VAL A 140 10.65 -3.92 21.40
CA VAL A 140 10.53 -2.63 22.08
C VAL A 140 11.56 -2.56 23.21
N VAL A 141 12.40 -1.52 23.23
CA VAL A 141 13.41 -1.33 24.27
C VAL A 141 12.85 -0.40 25.35
N ASP A 142 12.15 -0.94 26.34
CA ASP A 142 11.41 -0.16 27.34
C ASP A 142 12.26 0.72 28.25
N THR A 143 13.57 0.48 28.30
CA THR A 143 14.51 1.36 29.04
C THR A 143 14.80 2.67 28.31
N LEU A 144 14.45 2.76 27.02
CA LEU A 144 14.58 4.00 26.25
C LEU A 144 13.31 4.85 26.35
N PRO A 145 13.44 6.19 26.29
CA PRO A 145 12.28 7.08 26.22
C PRO A 145 11.36 6.75 25.04
N ILE A 146 10.06 7.02 25.20
CA ILE A 146 9.04 6.79 24.17
C ILE A 146 9.35 7.46 22.83
N ASN A 147 9.92 8.66 22.87
CA ASN A 147 10.32 9.37 21.66
C ASN A 147 11.70 8.96 21.13
N SER A 148 12.33 7.91 21.67
CA SER A 148 13.63 7.46 21.14
C SER A 148 13.42 6.64 19.87
N PRO A 149 14.00 7.03 18.72
CA PRO A 149 13.89 6.24 17.49
C PRO A 149 14.54 4.86 17.63
N ARG A 150 15.43 4.66 18.61
CA ARG A 150 16.08 3.36 18.87
C ARG A 150 15.21 2.40 19.69
N ARG A 151 14.03 2.85 20.16
CA ARG A 151 13.10 2.07 20.97
C ARG A 151 12.37 1.00 20.15
N TYR A 152 12.06 1.28 18.90
CA TYR A 152 11.12 0.51 18.06
C TYR A 152 11.85 -0.26 16.95
N ARG A 153 12.53 -1.36 17.29
CA ARG A 153 13.34 -2.10 16.30
C ARG A 153 12.46 -3.05 15.50
N GLY A 154 12.59 -3.01 14.18
CA GLY A 154 11.85 -3.90 13.26
C GLY A 154 10.38 -3.49 13.03
N LEU A 155 9.97 -2.32 13.54
CA LEU A 155 8.67 -1.72 13.27
C LEU A 155 8.82 -0.67 12.16
N ALA A 156 7.73 -0.44 11.42
CA ALA A 156 7.58 0.75 10.58
C ALA A 156 7.14 1.95 11.41
N GLY A 157 7.20 3.16 10.84
CA GLY A 157 6.71 4.39 11.49
C GLY A 157 7.69 5.02 12.47
N VAL A 158 9.00 4.85 12.21
CA VAL A 158 10.07 5.32 13.09
C VAL A 158 11.03 6.24 12.34
N THR A 159 11.23 6.04 11.05
CA THR A 159 12.19 6.81 10.26
C THR A 159 11.46 7.86 9.41
N PRO A 160 11.61 9.18 9.72
CA PRO A 160 10.90 10.23 9.00
C PRO A 160 11.14 10.23 7.50
N THR A 161 10.11 10.61 6.75
CA THR A 161 10.15 10.63 5.28
C THR A 161 10.81 11.91 4.75
N ASN A 162 11.61 11.78 3.69
CA ASN A 162 12.10 12.87 2.86
C ASN A 162 11.52 12.75 1.46
N GLY A 163 10.39 13.42 1.23
CA GLY A 163 9.63 13.36 -0.02
C GLY A 163 10.38 13.85 -1.27
N THR A 164 11.48 14.60 -1.10
CA THR A 164 12.29 15.05 -2.26
C THR A 164 13.26 13.99 -2.78
N ALA A 165 13.55 12.97 -1.99
CA ALA A 165 14.48 11.91 -2.37
C ALA A 165 13.78 10.83 -3.20
N ASN A 166 14.58 9.98 -3.84
CA ASN A 166 14.07 8.83 -4.57
C ASN A 166 13.57 7.78 -3.56
N PRO A 167 12.28 7.39 -3.58
CA PRO A 167 11.69 6.44 -2.62
C PRO A 167 12.31 5.04 -2.68
N LEU A 168 13.03 4.71 -3.75
CA LEU A 168 13.75 3.45 -3.91
C LEU A 168 15.12 3.44 -3.22
N ARG A 169 15.55 4.59 -2.69
CA ARG A 169 16.82 4.74 -1.99
C ARG A 169 16.58 4.73 -0.49
N ALA A 170 16.34 3.53 0.03
CA ALA A 170 16.51 3.24 1.45
C ALA A 170 17.93 3.60 1.90
N GLY A 171 18.08 4.05 3.13
CA GLY A 171 19.35 4.54 3.64
C GLY A 171 19.40 4.63 5.15
N PRO A 172 20.52 5.12 5.70
CA PRO A 172 20.63 5.33 7.14
C PRO A 172 19.60 6.35 7.65
N PRO A 173 19.37 6.39 8.97
CA PRO A 173 18.52 7.40 9.59
C PRO A 173 18.87 8.81 9.13
N LEU A 174 17.84 9.61 8.86
CA LEU A 174 18.01 10.95 8.32
C LEU A 174 18.55 11.93 9.36
N VAL A 175 19.42 12.84 8.94
CA VAL A 175 19.89 13.94 9.79
C VAL A 175 19.02 15.17 9.56
N ALA A 176 18.42 15.68 10.64
CA ALA A 176 17.53 16.84 10.58
C ALA A 176 18.25 18.09 10.03
N GLY A 177 17.58 18.82 9.14
CA GLY A 177 18.11 20.05 8.54
C GLY A 177 19.19 19.83 7.47
N GLN A 178 19.54 18.58 7.13
CA GLN A 178 20.49 18.27 6.05
C GLN A 178 19.75 17.70 4.82
N LEU A 179 20.23 18.08 3.63
CA LEU A 179 19.79 17.44 2.39
C LEU A 179 20.29 15.99 2.38
N SER A 180 19.37 15.04 2.25
CA SER A 180 19.66 13.61 2.13
C SER A 180 19.25 13.10 0.76
N LEU A 181 20.03 12.20 0.19
CA LEU A 181 19.65 11.45 -1.02
C LEU A 181 18.77 10.24 -0.72
N PHE A 182 18.55 9.94 0.56
CA PHE A 182 17.73 8.82 1.03
C PHE A 182 16.33 9.30 1.40
N SER A 183 15.34 8.44 1.14
CA SER A 183 13.92 8.72 1.31
C SER A 183 13.43 8.65 2.76
N GLY A 184 14.21 8.06 3.66
CA GLY A 184 13.68 7.64 4.95
C GLY A 184 12.73 6.47 4.81
N GLY A 185 11.72 6.40 5.68
CA GLY A 185 10.86 5.21 5.80
C GLY A 185 11.61 4.02 6.39
N ASP A 186 10.87 2.99 6.76
CA ASP A 186 11.42 1.82 7.42
C ASP A 186 11.44 0.64 6.44
N SER A 187 12.63 0.05 6.26
CA SER A 187 12.89 -0.90 5.19
C SER A 187 13.04 -2.32 5.73
N PHE A 188 12.57 -3.29 4.93
CA PHE A 188 12.40 -4.68 5.32
C PHE A 188 13.08 -5.61 4.30
N ASP A 189 13.83 -6.58 4.81
CA ASP A 189 14.62 -7.55 4.04
C ASP A 189 13.98 -8.94 4.19
N LEU A 190 13.51 -9.54 3.09
CA LEU A 190 12.76 -10.78 3.12
C LEU A 190 13.59 -11.98 3.62
N SER A 191 14.92 -11.88 3.60
CA SER A 191 15.81 -12.90 4.18
C SER A 191 15.60 -13.05 5.70
N VAL A 192 15.19 -11.97 6.38
CA VAL A 192 14.90 -11.98 7.84
C VAL A 192 13.75 -12.93 8.18
N VAL A 193 12.77 -13.06 7.29
CA VAL A 193 11.60 -13.94 7.44
C VAL A 193 11.72 -15.23 6.61
N GLY A 194 12.87 -15.46 5.96
CA GLY A 194 13.16 -16.67 5.21
C GLY A 194 12.33 -16.84 3.93
N LEU A 195 11.93 -15.75 3.27
CA LEU A 195 11.12 -15.79 2.05
C LEU A 195 11.91 -15.25 0.84
N ASP A 196 11.90 -15.98 -0.28
CA ASP A 196 12.58 -15.51 -1.50
C ASP A 196 11.78 -14.47 -2.30
N SER A 197 10.46 -14.44 -2.14
CA SER A 197 9.58 -13.50 -2.82
C SER A 197 8.20 -13.45 -2.17
N VAL A 198 7.52 -12.30 -2.27
CA VAL A 198 6.16 -12.08 -1.77
C VAL A 198 5.35 -11.21 -2.73
N HIS A 199 4.02 -11.33 -2.66
CA HIS A 199 3.09 -10.48 -3.42
C HIS A 199 2.26 -9.57 -2.51
N PHE A 200 2.22 -9.85 -1.22
CA PHE A 200 1.36 -9.16 -0.28
C PHE A 200 2.19 -8.60 0.87
N VAL A 201 1.97 -7.33 1.18
CA VAL A 201 2.49 -6.66 2.37
C VAL A 201 1.31 -6.24 3.20
N ARG A 202 1.33 -6.59 4.48
CA ARG A 202 0.31 -6.22 5.45
C ARG A 202 0.94 -5.39 6.55
N ILE A 203 0.27 -4.30 6.88
CA ILE A 203 0.67 -3.40 7.95
C ILE A 203 -0.46 -3.40 8.97
N THR A 204 -0.10 -3.58 10.23
CA THR A 204 -1.00 -3.48 11.37
C THR A 204 -0.52 -2.35 12.26
N ASP A 205 -1.37 -1.38 12.57
CA ASP A 205 -1.11 -0.37 13.59
C ASP A 205 -0.78 -1.07 14.90
N ALA A 206 0.42 -0.80 15.44
CA ALA A 206 0.89 -1.43 16.65
C ALA A 206 0.17 -0.88 17.89
N GLY A 207 -0.16 0.41 17.87
CA GLY A 207 -0.87 1.16 18.91
C GLY A 207 -0.59 0.70 20.33
N SER A 208 -1.64 0.24 21.00
CA SER A 208 -1.59 -0.17 22.41
C SER A 208 -0.68 -1.37 22.69
N ARG A 209 -0.33 -2.18 21.69
CA ARG A 209 0.59 -3.32 21.85
C ARG A 209 2.04 -2.88 22.09
N VAL A 210 2.43 -1.73 21.54
CA VAL A 210 3.82 -1.23 21.61
C VAL A 210 3.94 -0.01 22.52
N ASN A 211 2.81 0.66 22.83
CA ASN A 211 2.78 1.88 23.65
C ASN A 211 3.80 2.90 23.14
N ASP A 212 3.66 3.23 21.87
CA ASP A 212 4.49 4.17 21.11
C ASP A 212 4.17 5.64 21.38
N GLY A 213 3.11 5.92 22.14
CA GLY A 213 2.66 7.26 22.44
C GLY A 213 1.27 7.55 21.89
N GLY A 214 0.68 6.60 21.15
CA GLY A 214 -0.69 6.64 20.61
C GLY A 214 -1.80 6.82 21.65
N ALA A 215 -1.48 6.83 22.96
CA ALA A 215 -2.42 7.21 24.03
C ALA A 215 -2.97 8.65 23.89
N LEU A 216 -2.35 9.50 23.05
CA LEU A 216 -2.89 10.81 22.63
C LEU A 216 -3.73 10.77 21.34
N ALA A 217 -4.31 9.61 20.98
CA ALA A 217 -5.25 9.43 19.89
C ALA A 217 -4.66 9.56 18.47
N GLN A 218 -3.42 9.13 18.30
CA GLN A 218 -2.74 9.11 17.00
C GLN A 218 -2.42 7.66 16.61
N SER A 219 -2.42 7.40 15.31
CA SER A 219 -2.57 6.10 14.66
C SER A 219 -1.60 6.00 13.50
N PHE A 220 -1.18 4.80 13.14
CA PHE A 220 -0.30 4.57 11.99
C PHE A 220 -0.90 5.17 10.71
N ASP A 221 -0.27 6.22 10.19
CA ASP A 221 -0.70 6.96 9.00
C ASP A 221 0.08 6.45 7.78
N LEU A 222 -0.42 5.35 7.21
CA LEU A 222 0.20 4.77 6.03
C LEU A 222 0.17 5.77 4.87
N ASP A 223 1.36 6.06 4.34
CA ASP A 223 1.57 6.91 3.17
C ASP A 223 1.81 6.03 1.93
N ALA A 224 2.86 5.20 1.96
CA ALA A 224 3.18 4.34 0.82
C ALA A 224 3.90 3.04 1.21
N VAL A 225 3.85 2.06 0.31
CA VAL A 225 4.78 0.92 0.34
C VAL A 225 5.42 0.78 -1.03
N VAL A 226 6.74 0.74 -1.06
CA VAL A 226 7.51 0.60 -2.29
C VAL A 226 8.35 -0.67 -2.26
N ALA A 227 8.39 -1.37 -3.37
CA ALA A 227 9.28 -2.50 -3.60
C ALA A 227 10.62 -2.00 -4.21
N ILE A 228 11.69 -2.11 -3.43
CA ILE A 228 13.06 -1.82 -3.85
C ILE A 228 13.50 -2.86 -4.89
N HIS A 229 13.25 -4.13 -4.58
CA HIS A 229 13.58 -5.26 -5.44
C HIS A 229 12.31 -5.92 -5.94
N GLN A 230 12.09 -5.87 -7.26
CA GLN A 230 11.01 -6.59 -7.91
C GLN A 230 11.53 -7.60 -8.92
N ALA A 231 10.74 -8.67 -9.11
CA ALA A 231 10.93 -9.58 -10.23
C ALA A 231 11.01 -8.78 -11.53
N GLY A 232 12.07 -8.99 -12.31
CA GLY A 232 12.29 -8.28 -13.58
C GLY A 232 11.11 -8.46 -14.53
N ALA A 233 10.77 -7.41 -15.29
CA ALA A 233 9.91 -7.56 -16.44
C ALA A 233 10.72 -8.33 -17.50
N SER A 234 10.50 -9.65 -17.59
CA SER A 234 11.22 -10.44 -18.59
C SER A 234 10.78 -9.98 -19.99
N ALA A 235 11.73 -9.61 -20.84
CA ALA A 235 11.51 -9.12 -22.21
C ALA A 235 11.12 -10.25 -23.20
N VAL A 236 10.22 -11.13 -22.77
CA VAL A 236 9.56 -12.12 -23.62
C VAL A 236 8.08 -11.78 -23.65
N ALA A 237 7.77 -10.77 -24.47
CA ALA A 237 6.45 -10.24 -24.74
C ALA A 237 5.68 -9.73 -23.51
N GLU A 238 4.94 -8.65 -23.71
CA GLU A 238 3.71 -8.41 -22.98
C GLU A 238 2.73 -9.57 -23.23
N ARG A 239 3.02 -10.74 -22.67
CA ARG A 239 1.95 -11.62 -22.25
C ARG A 239 1.58 -11.08 -20.89
N SER A 240 0.65 -10.11 -20.92
CA SER A 240 -0.27 -9.76 -19.84
C SER A 240 -0.09 -10.79 -18.75
N THR A 241 0.43 -10.40 -17.57
CA THR A 241 0.42 -11.23 -16.36
C THR A 241 -0.79 -12.12 -16.49
N ARG A 242 -0.58 -13.42 -16.77
CA ARG A 242 -1.71 -14.34 -16.82
C ARG A 242 -2.22 -14.24 -15.41
N ILE A 243 -3.27 -13.45 -15.24
CA ILE A 243 -4.20 -13.63 -14.17
C ILE A 243 -4.47 -15.14 -14.25
N ALA A 244 -3.92 -15.89 -13.32
CA ALA A 244 -3.80 -17.34 -13.50
C ALA A 244 -5.09 -18.04 -13.05
N ILE A 245 -5.92 -17.33 -12.28
CA ILE A 245 -7.08 -17.87 -11.62
C ILE A 245 -8.26 -16.92 -11.73
N PHE A 246 -9.45 -17.50 -11.70
CA PHE A 246 -10.66 -16.77 -11.35
C PHE A 246 -10.68 -16.59 -9.83
N GLU A 247 -11.03 -15.39 -9.37
CA GLU A 247 -11.13 -15.11 -7.94
C GLU A 247 -12.22 -14.07 -7.69
N LEU A 248 -13.10 -14.33 -6.73
CA LEU A 248 -13.96 -13.33 -6.14
C LEU A 248 -13.30 -12.87 -4.84
N PHE A 249 -13.19 -11.56 -4.61
CA PHE A 249 -12.65 -11.04 -3.35
C PHE A 249 -13.76 -10.74 -2.36
N GLN A 250 -13.39 -10.66 -1.07
CA GLN A 250 -14.31 -10.18 -0.05
C GLN A 250 -14.68 -8.71 -0.34
N ASN A 251 -15.96 -8.36 -0.31
CA ASN A 251 -16.41 -6.99 -0.48
C ASN A 251 -15.81 -6.10 0.62
N TYR A 252 -15.53 -4.84 0.29
CA TYR A 252 -14.95 -3.88 1.22
C TYR A 252 -15.63 -2.50 1.11
N PRO A 253 -16.04 -1.88 2.23
CA PRO A 253 -16.04 -2.40 3.60
C PRO A 253 -16.96 -3.63 3.79
N ASN A 254 -16.74 -4.42 4.85
CA ASN A 254 -17.65 -5.47 5.33
C ASN A 254 -17.43 -5.74 6.86
N PRO A 255 -18.38 -5.43 7.75
CA PRO A 255 -19.72 -4.91 7.47
C PRO A 255 -19.69 -3.54 6.78
N PHE A 256 -20.74 -3.21 6.03
CA PHE A 256 -20.83 -1.97 5.25
C PHE A 256 -22.10 -1.18 5.55
N ASN A 257 -22.06 0.14 5.32
CA ASN A 257 -23.21 1.05 5.47
C ASN A 257 -23.07 2.31 4.58
N PRO A 258 -23.99 2.60 3.64
CA PRO A 258 -24.76 1.64 2.85
C PRO A 258 -23.99 1.18 1.61
N THR A 259 -22.73 1.61 1.43
CA THR A 259 -21.94 1.36 0.22
C THR A 259 -20.76 0.42 0.48
N THR A 260 -20.41 -0.39 -0.53
CA THR A 260 -19.27 -1.30 -0.53
C THR A 260 -18.77 -1.49 -1.96
N VAL A 261 -17.58 -2.05 -2.13
CA VAL A 261 -17.00 -2.42 -3.42
C VAL A 261 -16.80 -3.93 -3.44
N ILE A 262 -17.28 -4.59 -4.49
CA ILE A 262 -17.03 -6.01 -4.75
C ILE A 262 -15.96 -6.08 -5.83
N ALA A 263 -14.81 -6.68 -5.50
CA ALA A 263 -13.74 -6.90 -6.44
C ALA A 263 -13.70 -8.36 -6.95
N TYR A 264 -13.28 -8.56 -8.19
CA TYR A 264 -12.99 -9.89 -8.74
C TYR A 264 -11.94 -9.84 -9.85
N GLN A 265 -11.44 -11.03 -10.20
CA GLN A 265 -10.33 -11.21 -11.13
C GLN A 265 -10.65 -12.30 -12.15
N LEU A 266 -10.35 -12.02 -13.44
CA LEU A 266 -10.62 -12.90 -14.59
C LEU A 266 -9.31 -13.26 -15.33
N PRO A 267 -8.98 -14.56 -15.49
CA PRO A 267 -7.78 -15.04 -16.18
C PRO A 267 -7.85 -14.95 -17.69
N GLN A 268 -9.06 -14.87 -18.22
CA GLN A 268 -9.36 -14.82 -19.63
C GLN A 268 -10.69 -14.11 -19.85
N THR A 269 -10.91 -13.65 -21.09
CA THR A 269 -12.18 -13.08 -21.50
C THR A 269 -13.31 -14.06 -21.20
N SER A 270 -14.29 -13.63 -20.41
CA SER A 270 -15.36 -14.49 -19.88
C SER A 270 -16.70 -13.78 -19.91
N GLU A 271 -17.78 -14.55 -20.03
CA GLU A 271 -19.13 -14.07 -19.72
C GLU A 271 -19.29 -13.99 -18.21
N VAL A 272 -19.46 -12.77 -17.68
CA VAL A 272 -19.49 -12.48 -16.24
C VAL A 272 -20.89 -12.12 -15.79
N LYS A 273 -21.33 -12.76 -14.70
CA LYS A 273 -22.52 -12.40 -13.93
C LYS A 273 -22.13 -12.18 -12.48
N LEU A 274 -22.23 -10.94 -12.01
CA LEU A 274 -22.10 -10.60 -10.60
C LEU A 274 -23.47 -10.21 -10.07
N LYS A 275 -23.97 -10.96 -9.09
CA LYS A 275 -25.32 -10.78 -8.53
C LYS A 275 -25.29 -10.75 -7.02
N VAL A 276 -26.24 -10.03 -6.43
CA VAL A 276 -26.47 -9.92 -4.98
C VAL A 276 -27.78 -10.61 -4.61
N PHE A 277 -27.77 -11.34 -3.50
CA PHE A 277 -28.89 -12.12 -2.96
C PHE A 277 -29.12 -11.79 -1.49
N ASP A 278 -30.36 -11.91 -1.03
CA ASP A 278 -30.69 -11.86 0.39
C ASP A 278 -30.42 -13.21 1.10
N GLY A 279 -30.68 -13.25 2.41
CA GLY A 279 -30.50 -14.46 3.23
C GLY A 279 -31.37 -15.67 2.83
N LEU A 280 -32.41 -15.46 2.03
CA LEU A 280 -33.27 -16.53 1.49
C LEU A 280 -32.83 -16.97 0.08
N GLY A 281 -31.78 -16.36 -0.46
CA GLY A 281 -31.29 -16.64 -1.81
C GLY A 281 -32.09 -15.94 -2.92
N LYS A 282 -32.97 -15.00 -2.58
CA LYS A 282 -33.66 -14.19 -3.59
C LYS A 282 -32.68 -13.16 -4.15
N GLU A 283 -32.62 -13.06 -5.48
CA GLU A 283 -31.82 -12.05 -6.16
C GLU A 283 -32.38 -10.65 -5.87
N ILE A 284 -31.49 -9.76 -5.40
CA ILE A 284 -31.81 -8.37 -5.06
C ILE A 284 -31.22 -7.41 -6.10
N ALA A 285 -30.06 -7.73 -6.67
CA ALA A 285 -29.44 -6.91 -7.71
C ALA A 285 -28.58 -7.75 -8.66
N THR A 286 -28.52 -7.32 -9.92
CA THR A 286 -27.49 -7.74 -10.88
C THR A 286 -26.55 -6.56 -11.10
N LEU A 287 -25.28 -6.71 -10.72
CA LEU A 287 -24.26 -5.67 -10.79
C LEU A 287 -23.47 -5.71 -12.11
N VAL A 288 -23.23 -6.90 -12.62
CA VAL A 288 -22.57 -7.14 -13.90
C VAL A 288 -23.29 -8.27 -14.62
N ASN A 289 -23.53 -8.09 -15.92
CA ASN A 289 -24.04 -9.12 -16.81
C ASN A 289 -23.54 -8.88 -18.23
N GLY A 290 -22.39 -9.45 -18.56
CA GLY A 290 -21.82 -9.32 -19.89
C GLY A 290 -20.40 -9.84 -20.02
N ARG A 291 -19.89 -9.76 -21.24
CA ARG A 291 -18.56 -10.22 -21.60
C ARG A 291 -17.50 -9.21 -21.17
N GLN A 292 -16.53 -9.66 -20.40
CA GLN A 292 -15.39 -8.84 -19.93
C GLN A 292 -14.07 -9.51 -20.30
N ALA A 293 -13.06 -8.70 -20.60
CA ALA A 293 -11.71 -9.17 -20.92
C ALA A 293 -11.02 -9.76 -19.68
N ALA A 294 -9.85 -10.38 -19.85
CA ALA A 294 -9.01 -10.71 -18.69
C ALA A 294 -8.65 -9.42 -17.93
N GLY A 295 -8.78 -9.42 -16.61
CA GLY A 295 -8.55 -8.21 -15.81
C GLY A 295 -9.02 -8.33 -14.37
N ARG A 296 -8.73 -7.28 -13.58
CA ARG A 296 -9.34 -7.04 -12.27
C ARG A 296 -10.43 -5.99 -12.39
N TYR A 297 -11.51 -6.20 -11.65
CA TYR A 297 -12.70 -5.35 -11.70
C TYR A 297 -13.11 -4.97 -10.28
N HIS A 298 -13.52 -3.71 -10.10
CA HIS A 298 -14.07 -3.17 -8.87
C HIS A 298 -15.48 -2.68 -9.17
N VAL A 299 -16.47 -3.27 -8.51
CA VAL A 299 -17.88 -2.97 -8.77
C VAL A 299 -18.52 -2.38 -7.51
N PRO A 300 -18.87 -1.08 -7.52
CA PRO A 300 -19.54 -0.46 -6.39
C PRO A 300 -20.95 -1.04 -6.22
N PHE A 301 -21.37 -1.23 -4.97
CA PHE A 301 -22.70 -1.65 -4.58
C PHE A 301 -23.24 -0.76 -3.47
N THR A 302 -24.47 -0.30 -3.65
CA THR A 302 -25.17 0.56 -2.69
C THR A 302 -26.47 -0.12 -2.25
N ALA A 303 -26.61 -0.38 -0.95
CA ALA A 303 -27.73 -1.09 -0.37
C ALA A 303 -28.84 -0.16 0.16
N VAL A 304 -29.07 0.97 -0.52
CA VAL A 304 -30.13 1.91 -0.15
C VAL A 304 -31.49 1.23 -0.22
N GLY A 305 -32.25 1.31 0.88
CA GLY A 305 -33.56 0.66 1.00
C GLY A 305 -33.53 -0.80 1.44
N LEU A 306 -32.36 -1.44 1.58
CA LEU A 306 -32.24 -2.80 2.10
C LEU A 306 -32.20 -2.81 3.64
N ALA A 307 -32.65 -3.88 4.28
CA ALA A 307 -32.63 -4.03 5.75
C ALA A 307 -31.24 -4.51 6.22
N SER A 308 -30.81 -4.09 7.42
CA SER A 308 -29.58 -4.63 8.03
C SER A 308 -29.65 -6.15 8.13
N GLY A 309 -28.56 -6.83 7.81
CA GLY A 309 -28.54 -8.27 7.77
C GLY A 309 -27.47 -8.84 6.86
N VAL A 310 -27.53 -10.16 6.69
CA VAL A 310 -26.61 -10.91 5.85
C VAL A 310 -27.13 -10.96 4.42
N TYR A 311 -26.23 -10.66 3.49
CA TYR A 311 -26.44 -10.79 2.05
C TYR A 311 -25.33 -11.65 1.46
N PHE A 312 -25.55 -12.12 0.25
CA PHE A 312 -24.56 -12.88 -0.50
C PHE A 312 -24.35 -12.24 -1.85
N TYR A 313 -23.14 -12.33 -2.37
CA TYR A 313 -22.87 -11.99 -3.76
C TYR A 313 -22.16 -13.16 -4.43
N ARG A 314 -22.51 -13.39 -5.69
CA ARG A 314 -22.02 -14.50 -6.48
C ARG A 314 -21.44 -14.00 -7.77
N LEU A 315 -20.19 -14.39 -8.02
CA LEU A 315 -19.56 -14.24 -9.32
C LEU A 315 -19.71 -15.55 -10.08
N GLN A 316 -20.24 -15.47 -11.28
CA GLN A 316 -20.18 -16.54 -12.27
C GLN A 316 -19.39 -16.03 -13.48
N ALA A 317 -18.31 -16.72 -13.84
CA ALA A 317 -17.46 -16.40 -14.98
C ALA A 317 -17.13 -17.69 -15.75
N GLY A 318 -17.84 -17.94 -16.85
CA GLY A 318 -17.79 -19.24 -17.53
C GLY A 318 -18.24 -20.38 -16.61
N SER A 319 -17.35 -21.34 -16.34
CA SER A 319 -17.58 -22.46 -15.39
C SER A 319 -17.23 -22.12 -13.94
N PHE A 320 -16.55 -21.00 -13.68
CA PHE A 320 -16.22 -20.57 -12.32
C PHE A 320 -17.46 -19.99 -11.65
N VAL A 321 -17.75 -20.44 -10.43
CA VAL A 321 -18.81 -19.89 -9.58
C VAL A 321 -18.27 -19.81 -8.16
N GLU A 322 -18.21 -18.60 -7.62
CA GLU A 322 -17.88 -18.37 -6.21
C GLU A 322 -18.94 -17.47 -5.58
N THR A 323 -19.30 -17.77 -4.33
CA THR A 323 -20.24 -16.97 -3.53
C THR A 323 -19.55 -16.55 -2.25
N LYS A 324 -19.67 -15.27 -1.90
CA LYS A 324 -19.22 -14.75 -0.62
C LYS A 324 -20.35 -14.03 0.11
N LYS A 325 -20.18 -13.92 1.42
CA LYS A 325 -21.13 -13.32 2.36
C LYS A 325 -20.73 -11.87 2.63
N MET A 326 -21.70 -10.97 2.70
CA MET A 326 -21.51 -9.59 3.18
C MET A 326 -22.56 -9.25 4.25
N MET A 327 -22.23 -8.30 5.11
CA MET A 327 -23.07 -7.87 6.22
C MET A 327 -23.37 -6.39 6.08
N LEU A 328 -24.65 -6.06 5.89
CA LEU A 328 -25.13 -4.69 5.93
C LEU A 328 -25.50 -4.34 7.36
N VAL A 329 -24.96 -3.22 7.85
CA VAL A 329 -25.31 -2.65 9.16
C VAL A 329 -25.85 -1.24 8.90
N LYS A 330 -26.90 -0.85 9.62
CA LYS A 330 -27.44 0.52 9.61
C LYS A 330 -27.21 1.14 10.97
#